data_AF-A0A1F7G3S0-F1
#
_entry.id   AF-A0A1F7G3S0-F1
#
_cell.length_a   1.000
_cell.length_b   1.000
_cell.length_c   1.000
_cell.angle_alpha   90.00
_cell.angle_beta   90.00
_cell.angle_gamma   90.00
#
_symmetry.space_group_name_H-M   'P 1'
#
loop_
_entity.id
_entity.type
_entity.pdbx_description
1 polymer ?
#
loop_
_entity_poly.entity_id
_entity_poly.type
_entity_poly.pdbx_seq_one_letter_code
_entity_poly.pdbx_strand_id
1 'polypeptide(L)'
;MKKILLLALVLIAGAAFWLMQATQAPTHYGAAFGADVPQMQMKDLYADPDSHLAASIVVTGKITRQCPSSGCWFYLDDNSGKQVKIELGHMGIKFPQWLGKNVKVEGQLLKNKDELELVGTAAEFF
;
A
#
# COMPACT_ATOMS: atom_id res chain seq x y z
N MET A 1 28.62 0.66 -41.21
CA MET A 1 28.12 -0.63 -40.68
C MET A 1 28.22 -0.73 -39.15
N LYS A 2 29.40 -0.57 -38.53
CA LYS A 2 29.55 -0.60 -37.05
C LYS A 2 28.65 0.39 -36.26
N LYS A 3 28.44 1.60 -36.79
CA LYS A 3 27.60 2.63 -36.15
C LYS A 3 26.11 2.24 -36.09
N ILE A 4 25.61 1.55 -37.12
CA ILE A 4 24.22 1.07 -37.18
C ILE A 4 24.05 -0.11 -36.22
N LEU A 5 25.05 -0.99 -36.13
CA LEU A 5 25.05 -2.11 -35.18
C LEU A 5 25.05 -1.62 -33.71
N LEU A 6 25.83 -0.58 -33.40
CA LEU A 6 25.87 0.03 -32.07
C LEU A 6 24.54 0.70 -31.69
N LEU A 7 23.89 1.40 -32.63
CA LEU A 7 22.57 2.01 -32.42
C LEU A 7 21.48 0.98 -32.13
N ALA A 8 21.48 -0.14 -32.88
CA ALA A 8 20.54 -1.24 -32.64
C ALA A 8 20.76 -1.87 -31.25
N LEU A 9 22.01 -2.06 -30.82
CA LEU A 9 22.33 -2.63 -29.51
C LEU A 9 21.84 -1.74 -28.35
N VAL A 10 21.99 -0.42 -28.48
CA VAL A 10 21.52 0.55 -27.48
C VAL A 10 19.99 0.57 -27.41
N LEU A 11 19.29 0.49 -28.54
CA LEU A 11 17.83 0.42 -28.57
C LEU A 11 17.30 -0.86 -27.90
N ILE A 12 17.93 -2.01 -28.17
CA ILE A 12 17.56 -3.28 -27.56
C ILE A 12 17.81 -3.26 -26.04
N ALA A 13 18.96 -2.73 -25.61
CA ALA A 13 19.27 -2.59 -24.19
C ALA A 13 18.29 -1.63 -23.47
N GLY A 14 17.93 -0.52 -24.11
CA GLY A 14 16.94 0.43 -23.57
C GLY A 14 15.55 -0.18 -23.45
N ALA A 15 15.09 -0.93 -24.44
CA ALA A 15 13.80 -1.62 -24.42
C ALA A 15 13.76 -2.73 -23.34
N ALA A 16 14.83 -3.51 -23.20
CA ALA A 16 14.96 -4.54 -22.18
C ALA A 16 14.94 -3.94 -20.76
N PHE A 17 15.62 -2.80 -20.56
CA PHE A 17 15.62 -2.09 -19.28
C PHE A 17 14.25 -1.49 -18.93
N TRP A 18 13.52 -1.00 -19.93
CA TRP A 18 12.13 -0.52 -19.76
C TRP A 18 11.18 -1.66 -19.37
N LEU A 19 11.30 -2.82 -20.01
CA LEU A 19 10.48 -3.99 -19.71
C LEU A 19 10.74 -4.53 -18.30
N MET A 20 12.00 -4.52 -17.83
CA MET A 20 12.34 -4.97 -16.47
C MET A 20 11.78 -4.07 -15.36
N GLN A 21 11.65 -2.76 -15.60
CA GLN A 21 11.04 -1.85 -14.62
C GLN A 21 9.52 -2.01 -14.52
N ALA A 22 8.86 -2.45 -15.60
CA ALA A 22 7.42 -2.65 -15.61
C ALA A 22 6.96 -3.94 -14.89
N THR A 23 7.88 -4.85 -14.57
CA THR A 23 7.57 -6.18 -13.99
C THR A 23 7.94 -6.31 -12.51
N GLN A 24 7.95 -5.22 -11.74
CA GLN A 24 8.12 -5.35 -10.30
C GLN A 24 6.87 -6.03 -9.71
N ALA A 25 7.02 -7.26 -9.24
CA ALA A 25 5.96 -7.97 -8.53
C ALA A 25 5.57 -7.18 -7.27
N PRO A 26 4.27 -7.08 -6.94
CA PRO A 26 3.83 -6.43 -5.72
C PRO A 26 4.54 -7.03 -4.50
N THR A 27 4.96 -6.17 -3.58
CA THR A 27 5.58 -6.65 -2.35
C THR A 27 4.48 -6.93 -1.33
N HIS A 28 4.21 -8.20 -1.05
CA HIS A 28 3.17 -8.65 -0.12
C HIS A 28 3.74 -8.96 1.27
N TYR A 29 3.00 -8.58 2.30
CA TYR A 29 3.29 -8.88 3.70
C TYR A 29 2.04 -9.34 4.44
N GLY A 30 2.22 -10.27 5.39
CA GLY A 30 1.15 -10.75 6.24
C GLY A 30 0.40 -11.94 5.66
N ALA A 31 -0.84 -12.12 6.11
CA ALA A 31 -1.72 -13.19 5.64
C ALA A 31 -2.13 -12.98 4.18
N ALA A 32 -2.72 -13.99 3.55
CA ALA A 32 -3.44 -13.78 2.29
C ALA A 32 -4.68 -12.92 2.55
N PHE A 33 -5.06 -12.09 1.58
CA PHE A 33 -6.31 -11.33 1.65
C PHE A 33 -7.50 -12.28 1.74
N GLY A 34 -8.45 -11.99 2.63
CA GLY A 34 -9.71 -12.71 2.73
C GLY A 34 -10.57 -12.49 1.49
N ALA A 35 -11.12 -13.57 0.92
CA ALA A 35 -11.91 -13.50 -0.31
C ALA A 35 -13.21 -12.70 -0.14
N ASP A 36 -13.80 -12.73 1.06
CA ASP A 36 -15.10 -12.12 1.37
C ASP A 36 -14.98 -10.82 2.18
N VAL A 37 -13.76 -10.27 2.31
CA VAL A 37 -13.53 -9.04 3.07
C VAL A 37 -13.87 -7.82 2.19
N PRO A 38 -14.80 -6.94 2.62
CA PRO A 38 -15.26 -5.85 1.77
C PRO A 38 -14.18 -4.79 1.58
N GLN A 39 -14.08 -4.28 0.35
CA GLN A 39 -13.29 -3.10 0.05
C GLN A 39 -14.08 -1.83 0.36
N MET A 40 -13.51 -0.94 1.16
CA MET A 40 -14.14 0.29 1.63
C MET A 40 -13.36 1.53 1.19
N GLN A 41 -14.07 2.64 0.97
CA GLN A 41 -13.46 3.97 0.80
C GLN A 41 -13.38 4.68 2.15
N MET A 42 -12.38 5.53 2.34
CA MET A 42 -12.19 6.24 3.61
C MET A 42 -13.39 7.12 3.94
N LYS A 43 -13.99 7.80 2.95
CA LYS A 43 -15.22 8.58 3.18
C LYS A 43 -16.34 7.78 3.84
N ASP A 44 -16.48 6.49 3.52
CA ASP A 44 -17.57 5.64 4.02
C ASP A 44 -17.25 5.20 5.45
N LEU A 45 -15.98 4.87 5.72
CA LEU A 45 -15.50 4.59 7.09
C LEU A 45 -15.68 5.78 8.03
N TYR A 46 -15.49 7.01 7.54
CA TYR A 46 -15.68 8.23 8.33
C TYR A 46 -17.14 8.69 8.43
N ALA A 47 -18.02 8.25 7.53
CA ALA A 47 -19.44 8.59 7.56
C ALA A 47 -20.18 7.84 8.68
N ASP A 48 -19.82 6.58 8.89
CA ASP A 48 -20.38 5.73 9.95
C ASP A 48 -19.29 4.81 10.54
N PRO A 49 -18.37 5.35 11.34
CA PRO A 49 -17.25 4.57 11.86
C PRO A 49 -17.69 3.45 12.79
N ASP A 50 -18.74 3.68 13.58
CA ASP A 50 -19.18 2.78 14.64
C ASP A 50 -19.74 1.45 14.09
N SER A 51 -20.35 1.45 12.88
CA SER A 51 -20.82 0.23 12.23
C SER A 51 -19.70 -0.63 11.62
N HIS A 52 -18.49 -0.06 11.49
CA HIS A 52 -17.32 -0.73 10.93
C HIS A 52 -16.26 -1.05 11.97
N LEU A 53 -16.43 -0.65 13.23
CA LEU A 53 -15.49 -0.98 14.30
C LEU A 53 -15.39 -2.49 14.49
N ALA A 54 -14.15 -2.94 14.72
CA ALA A 54 -13.77 -4.35 14.84
C ALA A 54 -14.04 -5.22 13.60
N ALA A 55 -14.58 -4.66 12.51
CA ALA A 55 -14.71 -5.37 11.24
C ALA A 55 -13.36 -5.46 10.54
N SER A 56 -13.11 -6.59 9.87
CA SER A 56 -12.03 -6.68 8.87
C SER A 56 -12.50 -5.99 7.60
N ILE A 57 -11.67 -5.10 7.06
CA ILE A 57 -11.94 -4.37 5.83
C ILE A 57 -10.68 -4.28 4.98
N VAL A 58 -10.88 -4.11 3.68
CA VAL A 58 -9.80 -3.81 2.73
C VAL A 58 -9.87 -2.34 2.33
N VAL A 59 -8.74 -1.67 2.33
CA VAL A 59 -8.59 -0.29 1.87
C VAL A 59 -7.41 -0.17 0.92
N THR A 60 -7.52 0.71 -0.07
CA THR A 60 -6.45 0.98 -1.02
C THR A 60 -6.24 2.48 -1.15
N GLY A 61 -4.99 2.92 -1.20
CA GLY A 61 -4.68 4.32 -1.39
C GLY A 61 -3.19 4.58 -1.52
N LYS A 62 -2.83 5.86 -1.49
CA LYS A 62 -1.46 6.34 -1.54
C LYS A 62 -0.94 6.64 -0.15
N ILE A 63 0.32 6.26 0.09
CA ILE A 63 1.01 6.55 1.36
C ILE A 63 1.41 8.02 1.38
N THR A 64 0.87 8.79 2.33
CA THR A 64 1.13 10.23 2.45
C THR A 64 2.13 10.55 3.56
N ARG A 65 2.25 9.69 4.56
CA ARG A 65 3.23 9.76 5.65
C ARG A 65 3.58 8.35 6.11
N GLN A 66 4.81 8.12 6.53
CA GLN A 66 5.25 6.83 7.04
C GLN A 66 6.18 7.02 8.23
N CYS A 67 6.17 6.06 9.17
CA CYS A 67 7.11 6.03 10.29
C CYS A 67 8.56 6.03 9.77
N PRO A 68 9.41 7.01 10.14
CA PRO A 68 10.77 7.11 9.61
C PRO A 68 11.74 6.07 10.19
N SER A 69 11.43 5.49 11.36
CA SER A 69 12.36 4.58 12.07
C SER A 69 12.29 3.13 11.57
N SER A 70 11.08 2.61 11.34
CA SER A 70 10.86 1.19 11.06
C SER A 70 9.74 0.91 10.05
N GLY A 71 9.06 1.94 9.56
CA GLY A 71 7.89 1.78 8.69
C GLY A 71 6.72 1.05 9.36
N CYS A 72 6.69 0.94 10.70
CA CYS A 72 5.67 0.19 11.43
C CYS A 72 4.25 0.73 11.26
N TRP A 73 4.10 1.99 10.86
CA TRP A 73 2.82 2.60 10.53
C TRP A 73 2.96 3.58 9.37
N PHE A 74 1.84 3.89 8.73
CA PHE A 74 1.74 4.92 7.71
C PHE A 74 0.32 5.50 7.60
N TYR A 75 0.19 6.68 7.00
CA TYR A 75 -1.08 7.27 6.63
C TYR A 75 -1.42 6.96 5.20
N LEU A 76 -2.65 6.49 4.98
CA LEU A 76 -3.19 6.13 3.69
C LEU A 76 -4.27 7.13 3.27
N ASP A 77 -4.19 7.60 2.02
CA ASP A 77 -5.15 8.52 1.41
C ASP A 77 -5.69 7.91 0.11
N ASP A 78 -7.01 7.75 0.01
CA ASP A 78 -7.70 7.23 -1.18
C ASP A 78 -8.22 8.34 -2.12
N ASN A 79 -7.81 9.60 -1.88
CA ASN A 79 -8.28 10.84 -2.50
C ASN A 79 -9.73 11.24 -2.16
N SER A 80 -10.37 10.59 -1.18
CA SER A 80 -11.71 10.99 -0.71
C SER A 80 -11.70 12.20 0.23
N GLY A 81 -10.53 12.78 0.50
CA GLY A 81 -10.34 13.89 1.43
C GLY A 81 -10.24 13.45 2.90
N LYS A 82 -10.14 12.15 3.15
CA LYS A 82 -9.91 11.53 4.46
C LYS A 82 -8.68 10.64 4.40
N GLN A 83 -8.02 10.48 5.54
CA GLN A 83 -6.86 9.60 5.70
C GLN A 83 -7.07 8.66 6.88
N VAL A 84 -6.51 7.46 6.81
CA VAL A 84 -6.53 6.51 7.92
C VAL A 84 -5.10 6.14 8.28
N LYS A 85 -4.82 6.00 9.57
CA LYS A 85 -3.54 5.45 10.04
C LYS A 85 -3.59 3.93 9.91
N ILE A 86 -2.59 3.37 9.24
CA ILE A 86 -2.37 1.93 9.16
C ILE A 86 -1.27 1.57 10.16
N GLU A 87 -1.53 0.62 11.05
CA GLU A 87 -0.58 0.09 12.03
C GLU A 87 -0.25 -1.37 11.71
N LEU A 88 1.03 -1.63 11.44
CA LEU A 88 1.59 -2.94 11.11
C LEU A 88 2.68 -3.37 12.10
N GLY A 89 2.94 -2.59 13.16
CA GLY A 89 4.05 -2.83 14.08
C GLY A 89 4.01 -4.20 14.77
N HIS A 90 2.82 -4.76 14.97
CA HIS A 90 2.63 -6.09 15.57
C HIS A 90 3.19 -7.24 14.71
N MET A 91 3.44 -7.00 13.41
CA MET A 91 4.01 -8.01 12.52
C MET A 91 5.51 -8.23 12.80
N GLY A 92 6.16 -7.35 13.54
CA GLY A 92 7.58 -7.47 13.89
C GLY A 92 8.55 -7.29 12.71
N ILE A 93 8.05 -6.86 11.55
CA ILE A 93 8.83 -6.66 10.32
C ILE A 93 9.14 -5.17 10.16
N LYS A 94 10.37 -4.85 9.73
CA LYS A 94 10.73 -3.49 9.29
C LYS A 94 10.37 -3.34 7.82
N PHE A 95 9.49 -2.40 7.52
CA PHE A 95 9.09 -2.11 6.14
C PHE A 95 10.02 -1.05 5.53
N PRO A 96 10.39 -1.18 4.24
CA PRO A 96 11.08 -0.11 3.54
C PRO A 96 10.17 1.13 3.40
N GLN A 97 10.75 2.28 3.05
CA GLN A 97 9.99 3.50 2.82
C GLN A 97 9.26 3.42 1.48
N TRP A 98 7.93 3.47 1.53
CA TRP A 98 7.01 3.42 0.40
C TRP A 98 6.26 4.75 0.21
N LEU A 99 6.80 5.84 0.74
CA LEU A 99 6.18 7.16 0.65
C LEU A 99 5.82 7.50 -0.80
N GLY A 100 4.55 7.85 -1.02
CA GLY A 100 4.01 8.20 -2.32
C GLY A 100 3.61 7.02 -3.22
N LYS A 101 3.84 5.77 -2.81
CA LYS A 101 3.39 4.55 -3.50
C LYS A 101 1.98 4.16 -3.09
N ASN A 102 1.36 3.29 -3.88
CA ASN A 102 0.06 2.74 -3.54
C ASN A 102 0.24 1.48 -2.69
N VAL A 103 -0.74 1.25 -1.83
CA VAL A 103 -0.80 0.05 -1.02
C VAL A 103 -2.26 -0.35 -0.85
N LYS A 104 -2.48 -1.66 -0.93
CA LYS A 104 -3.72 -2.31 -0.52
C LYS A 104 -3.50 -2.95 0.83
N VAL A 105 -4.37 -2.66 1.79
CA VAL A 105 -4.25 -3.16 3.17
C VAL A 105 -5.55 -3.80 3.58
N GLU A 106 -5.46 -5.00 4.15
CA GLU A 106 -6.54 -5.61 4.93
C GLU A 106 -6.23 -5.42 6.40
N GLY A 107 -7.23 -5.09 7.20
CA GLY A 107 -7.04 -4.98 8.63
C GLY A 107 -8.33 -4.74 9.40
N GLN A 108 -8.20 -4.75 10.71
CA GLN A 108 -9.30 -4.46 11.63
C GLN A 108 -9.37 -2.96 11.91
N LEU A 109 -10.55 -2.37 11.71
CA LEU A 109 -10.78 -0.97 12.04
C LEU A 109 -10.96 -0.79 13.54
N LEU A 110 -10.16 0.08 14.13
CA LEU A 110 -10.23 0.49 15.52
C LEU A 110 -10.36 2.01 15.61
N LYS A 111 -10.97 2.46 16.69
CA LYS A 111 -11.03 3.88 17.05
C LYS A 111 -10.06 4.13 18.19
N ASN A 112 -9.01 4.89 17.92
CA ASN A 112 -8.04 5.29 18.92
C ASN A 112 -8.26 6.77 19.25
N LYS A 113 -8.91 7.04 20.38
CA LYS A 113 -9.40 8.37 20.77
C LYS A 113 -10.34 8.93 19.68
N ASP A 114 -9.87 9.92 18.92
CA ASP A 114 -10.63 10.63 17.89
C ASP A 114 -10.16 10.28 16.46
N GLU A 115 -9.25 9.32 16.32
CA GLU A 115 -8.66 8.92 15.04
C GLU A 115 -9.01 7.47 14.70
N LEU A 116 -9.31 7.21 13.43
CA LEU A 116 -9.47 5.86 12.92
C LEU A 116 -8.10 5.26 12.63
N GLU A 117 -7.88 4.06 13.14
CA GLU A 117 -6.68 3.28 12.93
C GLU A 117 -7.06 1.90 12.37
N LEU A 118 -6.37 1.45 11.34
CA LEU A 118 -6.51 0.10 10.81
C LEU A 118 -5.31 -0.73 11.26
N VAL A 119 -5.56 -1.76 12.06
CA VAL A 119 -4.52 -2.74 12.43
C VAL A 119 -4.43 -3.77 11.31
N GLY A 120 -3.40 -3.64 10.47
CA GLY A 120 -3.30 -4.37 9.21
C GLY A 120 -2.82 -5.81 9.39
N THR A 121 -3.55 -6.77 8.82
CA THR A 121 -3.22 -8.20 8.79
C THR A 121 -2.55 -8.63 7.49
N ALA A 122 -2.78 -7.88 6.40
CA ALA A 122 -2.16 -8.06 5.10
C ALA A 122 -1.91 -6.71 4.43
N ALA A 123 -0.78 -6.57 3.72
CA ALA A 123 -0.44 -5.37 2.97
C ALA A 123 0.30 -5.72 1.68
N GLU A 124 -0.14 -5.14 0.56
CA GLU A 124 0.46 -5.30 -0.76
C GLU A 124 0.81 -3.94 -1.35
N PHE A 125 2.11 -3.71 -1.59
CA PHE A 125 2.66 -2.44 -2.07
C PHE A 125 2.96 -2.50 -3.58
N PHE A 126 2.54 -1.48 -4.33
CA PHE A 126 2.68 -1.39 -5.79
C PHE A 126 2.84 0.06 -6.32
#